data_AF-A0A6J0YG26-F1
#
_entry.id   AF-A0A6J0YG26-F1
#
_cell.length_a   1.000
_cell.length_b   1.000
_cell.length_c   1.000
_cell.angle_alpha   90.00
_cell.angle_beta   90.00
_cell.angle_gamma   90.00
#
_symmetry.space_group_name_H-M   'P 1'
#
loop_
_entity.id
_entity.type
_entity.pdbx_description
1 polymer ?
#
loop_
_entity_poly.entity_id
_entity_poly.type
_entity_poly.pdbx_seq_one_letter_code
_entity_poly.pdbx_strand_id
1 'polypeptide(L)'
;MFAAAFLLLFLMTYQPGVTIKEKVNWRVSRAVESFTPTAVSCQLDSWAEWTDCFPCQDKKYRYRSLLQPNKFGGTICSGNVWDQASCHSPTACLSQAQCGQDFQCKETGRCLKRHLVCNGDKDCLDGSDEDGCEDARISENDCSQYDPIPGSERAAWGYNILTQEETQNVYDARYYGGQCETVYNGEWRELRYDPTCERLYYGDDEKHFRKPYNFLKYHFEALADTKISSEIYNDAHDLLTKVKNDNSASFGLTIGVSLKGSPVMVTAGVSTSQNASFLKKLSKYNEKKYIFMRIFTKVRTAHFKMRRENIMLDESMLQSLMELPERYHYGMYAKFINDYGTHYITSGSMGGVYEYILVLNREKMATAGVTSSEIKKCFGVSLGIEFEYTEETEIGGRLSVGPCEKSGDGKLTDNEKAMGVEELISLVRGGSSGWAGGLTQDSSIITYRSWGRSLKYNPALIDFEMRPIHEILQHTNLGSLETKRQNLQRALDQYLMEFNACRCGPCFNNGEPILEGTSCKCQCPVGRQGLACEQVQSEGAKADGRWSCWSSWSACRSGTQERRRECNNPAPQNGGASCPGHRVQTQAC
;
A
#
# COMPACT_ATOMS: atom_id res chain seq x y z
N MET A 1 -5.58 -58.12 94.14
CA MET A 1 -7.02 -58.03 93.85
C MET A 1 -7.18 -57.34 92.50
N PHE A 2 -7.71 -58.07 91.51
CA PHE A 2 -8.32 -57.67 90.22
C PHE A 2 -7.80 -56.40 89.49
N ALA A 3 -7.10 -56.50 88.34
CA ALA A 3 -7.55 -56.91 87.00
C ALA A 3 -8.20 -55.78 86.17
N ALA A 4 -7.94 -55.84 84.85
CA ALA A 4 -8.47 -55.05 83.72
C ALA A 4 -7.66 -53.78 83.34
N ALA A 5 -7.23 -53.56 82.10
CA ALA A 5 -7.26 -54.37 80.89
C ALA A 5 -6.26 -53.82 79.85
N PHE A 6 -5.52 -54.74 79.23
CA PHE A 6 -5.08 -54.85 77.83
C PHE A 6 -4.36 -53.71 77.06
N LEU A 7 -3.10 -54.06 76.78
CA LEU A 7 -2.23 -53.80 75.62
C LEU A 7 -2.83 -53.28 74.28
N LEU A 8 -1.97 -52.47 73.66
CA LEU A 8 -1.58 -52.38 72.23
C LEU A 8 -2.30 -51.41 71.28
N LEU A 9 -1.43 -50.70 70.52
CA LEU A 9 -1.59 -50.17 69.15
C LEU A 9 -2.30 -48.82 68.97
N PHE A 10 -1.54 -47.73 68.70
CA PHE A 10 -1.24 -47.29 67.32
C PHE A 10 -0.54 -45.90 67.29
N LEU A 11 0.46 -45.80 66.41
CA LEU A 11 1.01 -44.57 65.84
C LEU A 11 -0.09 -43.72 65.18
N MET A 12 -0.19 -42.43 65.55
CA MET A 12 -0.81 -41.29 64.84
C MET A 12 -0.44 -40.04 65.69
N THR A 13 0.01 -38.87 65.23
CA THR A 13 0.03 -38.21 63.93
C THR A 13 1.03 -37.06 63.97
N TYR A 14 1.82 -36.94 62.90
CA TYR A 14 2.56 -35.76 62.46
C TYR A 14 1.60 -34.63 62.08
N GLN A 15 1.92 -33.37 62.42
CA GLN A 15 1.75 -32.19 61.55
C GLN A 15 2.25 -30.90 62.24
N PRO A 16 3.29 -30.21 61.73
CA PRO A 16 3.48 -28.78 61.96
C PRO A 16 2.62 -27.98 60.98
N GLY A 17 1.93 -26.98 61.52
CA GLY A 17 1.01 -26.11 60.79
C GLY A 17 1.72 -25.19 59.79
N VAL A 18 1.16 -25.15 58.59
CA VAL A 18 1.48 -24.19 57.53
C VAL A 18 0.63 -22.93 57.72
N THR A 19 1.29 -21.77 57.64
CA THR A 19 0.73 -20.42 57.84
C THR A 19 -0.30 -19.99 56.79
N ILE A 20 -1.25 -19.15 57.21
CA ILE A 20 -2.40 -18.58 56.46
C ILE A 20 -2.01 -17.79 55.18
N LYS A 21 -0.72 -17.56 54.90
CA LYS A 21 -0.23 -16.87 53.69
C LYS A 21 -0.30 -17.72 52.40
N GLU A 22 -0.53 -19.03 52.47
CA GLU A 22 -0.62 -19.90 51.28
C GLU A 22 -2.06 -20.15 50.77
N LYS A 23 -3.10 -19.74 51.50
CA LYS A 23 -4.50 -19.89 51.02
C LYS A 23 -5.01 -18.74 50.14
N VAL A 24 -4.26 -17.64 50.01
CA VAL A 24 -4.60 -16.52 49.11
C VAL A 24 -4.00 -16.70 47.71
N ASN A 25 -2.93 -17.51 47.56
CA ASN A 25 -2.30 -17.79 46.27
C ASN A 25 -2.91 -18.97 45.48
N TRP A 26 -4.00 -19.57 45.96
CA TRP A 26 -4.75 -20.61 45.24
C TRP A 26 -6.13 -20.14 44.74
N ARG A 27 -6.57 -18.92 45.12
CA ARG A 27 -7.82 -18.30 44.65
C ARG A 27 -7.60 -17.12 43.69
N VAL A 28 -6.40 -17.00 43.11
CA VAL A 28 -6.09 -16.10 41.99
C VAL A 28 -5.46 -16.89 40.84
N SER A 29 -5.98 -18.09 40.57
CA SER A 29 -5.54 -18.91 39.41
C SER A 29 -6.71 -19.43 38.57
N ARG A 30 -7.93 -18.92 38.80
CA ARG A 30 -9.13 -19.17 37.97
C ARG A 30 -10.03 -17.93 37.95
N ALA A 31 -9.50 -16.83 37.43
CA ALA A 31 -10.27 -15.69 36.91
C ALA A 31 -9.35 -14.80 36.06
N VAL A 32 -8.49 -15.40 35.23
CA VAL A 32 -8.16 -14.76 33.96
C VAL A 32 -9.14 -15.41 33.00
N GLU A 33 -10.38 -14.91 33.00
CA GLU A 33 -11.19 -15.05 31.79
C GLU A 33 -10.30 -14.50 30.68
N SER A 34 -9.82 -15.37 29.81
CA SER A 34 -9.35 -14.97 28.50
C SER A 34 -10.40 -14.00 27.97
N PHE A 35 -10.07 -12.72 27.86
CA PHE A 35 -10.95 -11.72 27.27
C PHE A 35 -11.03 -12.04 25.78
N THR A 36 -11.80 -13.06 25.44
CA THR A 36 -12.11 -13.41 24.06
C THR A 36 -13.19 -12.41 23.64
N PRO A 37 -12.87 -11.47 22.74
CA PRO A 37 -13.82 -10.45 22.38
C PRO A 37 -15.02 -11.09 21.68
N THR A 38 -16.21 -10.62 22.03
CA THR A 38 -17.47 -11.16 21.50
C THR A 38 -17.54 -10.95 19.98
N ALA A 39 -17.80 -12.01 19.23
CA ALA A 39 -18.01 -11.93 17.79
C ALA A 39 -19.16 -10.96 17.48
N VAL A 40 -18.92 -10.02 16.56
CA VAL A 40 -19.92 -9.05 16.11
C VAL A 40 -20.20 -9.31 14.64
N SER A 41 -21.45 -9.66 14.32
CA SER A 41 -21.88 -9.85 12.94
C SER A 41 -21.99 -8.53 12.20
N CYS A 42 -21.71 -8.57 10.90
CA CYS A 42 -21.82 -7.40 10.04
C CYS A 42 -23.29 -6.96 9.90
N GLN A 43 -23.53 -5.64 9.91
CA GLN A 43 -24.83 -5.02 9.70
C GLN A 43 -24.72 -3.94 8.64
N LEU A 44 -25.55 -4.06 7.60
CA LEU A 44 -25.73 -3.06 6.55
C LEU A 44 -27.07 -2.37 6.75
N ASP A 45 -27.10 -1.10 6.37
CA ASP A 45 -28.34 -0.34 6.34
C ASP A 45 -29.30 -0.85 5.25
N SER A 46 -30.55 -0.39 5.29
CA SER A 46 -31.47 -0.55 4.17
C SER A 46 -30.93 0.17 2.92
N TRP A 47 -31.38 -0.29 1.76
CA TRP A 47 -31.04 0.37 0.51
C TRP A 47 -31.65 1.77 0.47
N ALA A 48 -30.83 2.75 0.10
CA ALA A 48 -31.32 4.07 -0.29
C ALA A 48 -32.25 3.95 -1.50
N GLU A 49 -33.12 4.95 -1.64
CA GLU A 49 -33.96 5.09 -2.83
C GLU A 49 -33.11 5.12 -4.10
N TRP A 50 -33.65 4.55 -5.17
CA TRP A 50 -32.99 4.59 -6.47
C TRP A 50 -32.83 6.04 -6.94
N THR A 51 -31.69 6.33 -7.55
CA THR A 51 -31.54 7.57 -8.32
C THR A 51 -32.52 7.60 -9.50
N ASP A 52 -32.72 8.79 -10.05
CA ASP A 52 -33.29 8.95 -11.38
C ASP A 52 -32.46 8.15 -12.41
N CYS A 53 -33.12 7.76 -13.50
CA CYS A 53 -32.47 7.04 -14.60
C CYS A 53 -31.52 7.98 -15.35
N PHE A 54 -30.25 7.61 -15.49
CA PHE A 54 -29.27 8.39 -16.24
C PHE A 54 -29.42 8.11 -17.74
N PRO A 55 -29.86 9.11 -18.56
CA PRO A 55 -30.21 8.90 -19.97
C PRO A 55 -29.11 8.32 -20.85
N CYS A 56 -27.85 8.65 -20.57
CA CYS A 56 -26.71 8.23 -21.39
C CYS A 56 -26.21 6.82 -21.06
N GLN A 57 -26.64 6.26 -19.93
CA GLN A 57 -26.20 4.95 -19.46
C GLN A 57 -27.31 3.92 -19.41
N ASP A 58 -28.57 4.37 -19.43
CA ASP A 58 -29.75 3.56 -19.14
C ASP A 58 -29.58 2.77 -17.83
N LYS A 59 -29.02 3.46 -16.82
CA LYS A 59 -28.75 2.91 -15.49
C LYS A 59 -29.25 3.82 -14.38
N LYS A 60 -29.64 3.19 -13.29
CA LYS A 60 -29.95 3.83 -12.00
C LYS A 60 -29.12 3.19 -10.91
N TYR A 61 -28.85 3.94 -9.86
CA TYR A 61 -27.94 3.56 -8.79
C TYR A 61 -28.61 3.65 -7.43
N ARG A 62 -28.13 2.85 -6.48
CA ARG A 62 -28.47 2.97 -5.06
C ARG A 62 -27.29 2.51 -4.23
N TYR A 63 -27.32 2.87 -2.95
CA TYR A 63 -26.27 2.48 -2.00
C TYR A 63 -26.88 2.14 -0.65
N ARG A 64 -26.08 1.53 0.21
CA ARG A 64 -26.38 1.34 1.63
C ARG A 64 -25.11 1.52 2.44
N SER A 65 -25.25 2.00 3.66
CA SER A 65 -24.09 2.27 4.52
C SER A 65 -23.72 1.05 5.35
N LEU A 66 -22.44 0.88 5.62
CA LEU A 66 -21.91 -0.08 6.58
C LEU A 66 -22.14 0.45 8.00
N LEU A 67 -23.13 -0.09 8.71
CA LEU A 67 -23.45 0.30 10.09
C LEU A 67 -22.48 -0.34 11.09
N GLN A 68 -22.17 -1.61 10.89
CA GLN A 68 -21.24 -2.35 11.73
C GLN A 68 -20.45 -3.35 10.87
N PRO A 69 -19.12 -3.23 10.75
CA PRO A 69 -18.30 -4.29 10.14
C PRO A 69 -18.34 -5.56 11.01
N ASN A 70 -18.10 -6.73 10.42
CA ASN A 70 -17.95 -7.93 11.25
C ASN A 70 -16.62 -7.88 12.00
N LYS A 71 -16.66 -8.21 13.30
CA LYS A 71 -15.49 -8.24 14.18
C LYS A 71 -15.33 -9.62 14.79
N PHE A 72 -14.08 -9.98 15.08
CA PHE A 72 -13.74 -11.16 15.90
C PHE A 72 -14.44 -12.44 15.44
N GLY A 73 -14.40 -12.73 14.13
CA GLY A 73 -15.00 -13.96 13.57
C GLY A 73 -16.52 -13.92 13.39
N GLY A 74 -17.17 -12.76 13.57
CA GLY A 74 -18.59 -12.59 13.24
C GLY A 74 -18.89 -12.80 11.75
N THR A 75 -20.14 -13.13 11.44
CA THR A 75 -20.59 -13.42 10.07
C THR A 75 -20.40 -12.21 9.15
N ILE A 76 -19.77 -12.43 7.99
CA ILE A 76 -19.61 -11.41 6.95
C ILE A 76 -20.96 -11.02 6.35
N CYS A 77 -21.07 -9.79 5.85
CA CYS A 77 -22.23 -9.41 5.06
C CYS A 77 -22.15 -9.98 3.65
N SER A 78 -23.15 -10.75 3.24
CA SER A 78 -23.31 -11.19 1.86
C SER A 78 -23.87 -10.03 1.03
N GLY A 79 -23.03 -9.41 0.21
CA GLY A 79 -23.43 -8.42 -0.80
C GLY A 79 -22.72 -7.07 -0.69
N ASN A 80 -22.73 -6.34 -1.79
CA ASN A 80 -22.01 -5.08 -1.96
C ASN A 80 -22.74 -3.90 -1.27
N VAL A 81 -22.01 -2.81 -1.06
CA VAL A 81 -22.56 -1.53 -0.55
C VAL A 81 -23.11 -0.63 -1.67
N TRP A 82 -22.79 -0.95 -2.92
CA TRP A 82 -23.30 -0.28 -4.13
C TRP A 82 -24.04 -1.27 -5.01
N ASP A 83 -25.08 -0.79 -5.68
CA ASP A 83 -25.87 -1.56 -6.63
C ASP A 83 -26.27 -0.69 -7.83
N GLN A 84 -26.41 -1.33 -8.98
CA GLN A 84 -26.81 -0.70 -10.23
C GLN A 84 -27.85 -1.57 -10.93
N ALA A 85 -28.83 -0.93 -11.56
CA ALA A 85 -29.86 -1.60 -12.33
C ALA A 85 -30.08 -0.90 -13.66
N SER A 86 -30.43 -1.67 -14.69
CA SER A 86 -30.88 -1.12 -15.96
C SER A 86 -32.20 -0.37 -15.76
N CYS A 87 -32.34 0.75 -16.46
CA CYS A 87 -33.56 1.54 -16.56
C CYS A 87 -33.69 2.06 -17.98
N HIS A 88 -34.89 2.45 -18.39
CA HIS A 88 -35.09 3.07 -19.70
C HIS A 88 -35.53 4.50 -19.49
N SER A 89 -34.70 5.46 -19.89
CA SER A 89 -35.04 6.87 -19.76
C SER A 89 -35.89 7.31 -20.95
N PRO A 90 -37.05 7.98 -20.72
CA PRO A 90 -37.81 8.59 -21.80
C PRO A 90 -37.14 9.84 -22.37
N THR A 91 -36.13 10.38 -21.68
CA THR A 91 -35.37 11.55 -22.11
C THR A 91 -34.17 11.10 -22.94
N ALA A 92 -33.99 11.67 -24.13
CA ALA A 92 -32.80 11.40 -24.94
C ALA A 92 -31.53 11.87 -24.20
N CYS A 93 -30.44 11.11 -24.32
CA CYS A 93 -29.11 11.56 -23.89
C CYS A 93 -28.74 12.80 -24.71
N LEU A 94 -28.90 13.97 -24.09
CA LEU A 94 -28.37 15.22 -24.62
C LEU A 94 -26.88 15.26 -24.27
N SER A 95 -26.05 14.56 -25.05
CA SER A 95 -24.61 14.88 -25.11
C SER A 95 -24.48 16.24 -25.78
N GLN A 96 -24.78 17.31 -25.05
CA GLN A 96 -24.50 18.65 -25.54
C GLN A 96 -23.00 18.73 -25.83
N ALA A 97 -22.65 19.21 -27.02
CA ALA A 97 -21.26 19.48 -27.35
C ALA A 97 -20.74 20.57 -26.42
N GLN A 98 -20.12 20.15 -25.32
CA GLN A 98 -19.65 21.03 -24.24
C GLN A 98 -18.37 21.78 -24.60
N CYS A 99 -17.73 21.41 -25.72
CA CYS A 99 -16.42 21.93 -26.12
C CYS A 99 -16.49 23.24 -26.91
N GLY A 100 -17.68 23.76 -27.23
CA GLY A 100 -17.83 25.05 -27.91
C GLY A 100 -17.14 25.09 -29.28
N GLN A 101 -16.03 25.84 -29.39
CA GLN A 101 -15.24 25.93 -30.63
C GLN A 101 -14.18 24.82 -30.76
N ASP A 102 -13.88 24.13 -29.67
CA ASP A 102 -12.89 23.05 -29.63
C ASP A 102 -13.46 21.75 -30.24
N PHE A 103 -12.57 20.86 -30.67
CA PHE A 103 -12.94 19.52 -31.15
C PHE A 103 -13.33 18.64 -29.96
N GLN A 104 -14.27 17.71 -30.15
CA GLN A 104 -14.76 16.82 -29.10
C GLN A 104 -14.59 15.36 -29.54
N CYS A 105 -13.93 14.56 -28.70
CA CYS A 105 -13.80 13.12 -28.93
C CYS A 105 -15.18 12.45 -28.93
N LYS A 106 -15.43 11.49 -29.84
CA LYS A 106 -16.76 10.92 -30.11
C LYS A 106 -17.33 10.16 -28.90
N GLU A 107 -16.52 9.33 -28.24
CA GLU A 107 -17.00 8.49 -27.12
C GLU A 107 -16.85 9.14 -25.74
N THR A 108 -15.78 9.92 -25.54
CA THR A 108 -15.38 10.34 -24.19
C THR A 108 -15.72 11.79 -23.87
N GLY A 109 -16.05 12.58 -24.90
CA GLY A 109 -16.44 13.98 -24.74
C GLY A 109 -15.29 14.90 -24.34
N ARG A 110 -14.03 14.43 -24.38
CA ARG A 110 -12.84 15.25 -24.13
C ARG A 110 -12.74 16.37 -25.16
N CYS A 111 -12.45 17.58 -24.67
CA CYS A 111 -12.28 18.77 -25.50
C CYS A 111 -10.81 18.98 -25.88
N LEU A 112 -10.54 19.00 -27.18
CA LEU A 112 -9.22 19.21 -27.77
C LEU A 112 -9.19 20.50 -28.58
N LYS A 113 -8.10 21.25 -28.48
CA LYS A 113 -7.90 22.41 -29.35
C LYS A 113 -7.80 21.94 -30.81
N ARG A 114 -8.44 22.65 -31.74
CA ARG A 114 -8.50 22.25 -33.16
C ARG A 114 -7.15 22.02 -33.85
N HIS A 115 -6.08 22.64 -33.36
CA HIS A 115 -4.72 22.42 -33.89
C HIS A 115 -4.16 21.02 -33.56
N LEU A 116 -4.84 20.27 -32.70
CA LEU A 116 -4.50 18.89 -32.34
C LEU A 116 -5.21 17.85 -33.22
N VAL A 117 -6.13 18.28 -34.10
CA VAL A 117 -6.83 17.36 -35.01
C VAL A 117 -5.94 17.11 -36.23
N CYS A 118 -5.79 15.85 -36.61
CA CYS A 118 -4.92 15.41 -37.71
C CYS A 118 -3.46 15.84 -37.52
N ASN A 119 -2.95 15.78 -36.30
CA ASN A 119 -1.57 16.15 -35.98
C ASN A 119 -0.59 14.97 -35.98
N GLY A 120 -1.08 13.74 -36.21
CA GLY A 120 -0.30 12.51 -36.18
C GLY A 120 -0.07 11.92 -34.78
N ASP A 121 -0.65 12.52 -33.74
CA ASP A 121 -0.65 12.02 -32.36
C ASP A 121 -2.09 11.69 -31.94
N LYS A 122 -2.27 10.54 -31.28
CA LYS A 122 -3.59 10.14 -30.77
C LYS A 122 -3.87 10.82 -29.43
N ASP A 123 -4.60 11.93 -29.46
CA ASP A 123 -5.02 12.71 -28.29
C ASP A 123 -6.39 12.27 -27.71
N CYS A 124 -7.23 11.59 -28.52
CA CYS A 124 -8.43 10.89 -28.05
C CYS A 124 -8.21 9.37 -27.93
N LEU A 125 -8.76 8.71 -26.90
CA LEU A 125 -8.67 7.24 -26.74
C LEU A 125 -9.35 6.48 -27.88
N ASP A 126 -10.41 7.04 -28.46
CA ASP A 126 -11.12 6.49 -29.63
C ASP A 126 -10.41 6.76 -30.96
N GLY A 127 -9.40 7.66 -30.97
CA GLY A 127 -8.67 8.08 -32.17
C GLY A 127 -9.50 8.92 -33.14
N SER A 128 -10.60 9.50 -32.67
CA SER A 128 -11.51 10.30 -33.51
C SER A 128 -10.91 11.61 -34.01
N ASP A 129 -9.85 12.10 -33.37
CA ASP A 129 -9.04 13.25 -33.75
C ASP A 129 -8.15 13.00 -34.97
N GLU A 130 -7.80 11.73 -35.23
CA GLU A 130 -6.95 11.31 -36.35
C GLU A 130 -7.76 10.56 -37.45
N ASP A 131 -9.09 10.66 -37.39
CA ASP A 131 -10.01 10.03 -38.34
C ASP A 131 -10.31 10.98 -39.52
N GLY A 132 -10.17 10.47 -40.76
CA GLY A 132 -10.45 11.25 -41.99
C GLY A 132 -9.36 12.25 -42.42
N CYS A 133 -8.11 12.02 -42.02
CA CYS A 133 -6.97 12.93 -42.23
C CYS A 133 -6.17 12.69 -43.53
N GLU A 134 -6.82 12.38 -44.65
CA GLU A 134 -6.17 11.95 -45.91
C GLU A 134 -5.24 13.01 -46.55
N ASP A 135 -5.54 14.30 -46.39
CA ASP A 135 -4.78 15.43 -46.96
C ASP A 135 -3.92 16.18 -45.92
N ALA A 136 -3.85 15.70 -44.68
CA ALA A 136 -3.10 16.38 -43.62
C ALA A 136 -1.59 16.17 -43.80
N ARG A 137 -0.86 17.27 -44.05
CA ARG A 137 0.61 17.25 -43.95
C ARG A 137 1.00 17.20 -42.48
N ILE A 138 1.20 16.00 -41.97
CA ILE A 138 1.79 15.79 -40.64
C ILE A 138 3.17 16.43 -40.68
N SER A 139 3.37 17.49 -39.90
CA SER A 139 4.72 17.99 -39.65
C SER A 139 5.49 16.84 -39.02
N GLU A 140 6.58 16.38 -39.64
CA GLU A 140 7.46 15.35 -39.06
C GLU A 140 8.07 15.90 -37.76
N ASN A 141 7.30 15.85 -36.67
CA ASN A 141 7.82 15.97 -35.34
C ASN A 141 8.35 14.59 -35.01
N ASP A 142 9.69 14.46 -35.03
CA ASP A 142 10.52 13.30 -34.67
C ASP A 142 10.30 12.78 -33.24
N CYS A 143 9.16 13.07 -32.62
CA CYS A 143 8.91 12.87 -31.20
C CYS A 143 8.04 11.66 -30.91
N SER A 144 7.23 11.23 -31.87
CA SER A 144 6.42 10.00 -31.78
C SER A 144 7.27 8.74 -31.75
N GLN A 145 8.53 8.81 -32.22
CA GLN A 145 9.49 7.71 -32.14
C GLN A 145 10.03 7.46 -30.73
N TYR A 146 9.89 8.42 -29.81
CA TYR A 146 10.42 8.32 -28.46
C TYR A 146 9.41 7.69 -27.51
N ASP A 147 9.88 6.76 -26.70
CA ASP A 147 9.10 6.17 -25.62
C ASP A 147 8.70 7.21 -24.56
N PRO A 148 7.55 7.03 -23.88
CA PRO A 148 7.19 7.87 -22.75
C PRO A 148 8.20 7.74 -21.60
N ILE A 149 8.29 8.77 -20.76
CA ILE A 149 9.10 8.70 -19.54
C ILE A 149 8.75 7.44 -18.70
N PRO A 150 9.76 6.68 -18.23
CA PRO A 150 9.52 5.47 -17.46
C PRO A 150 8.69 5.72 -16.20
N GLY A 151 7.68 4.89 -15.98
CA GLY A 151 6.78 4.99 -14.82
C GLY A 151 5.70 6.08 -14.92
N SER A 152 5.50 6.72 -16.08
CA SER A 152 4.44 7.72 -16.28
C SER A 152 3.06 7.22 -15.86
N GLU A 153 2.72 5.97 -16.21
CA GLU A 153 1.44 5.33 -15.86
C GLU A 153 1.27 5.19 -14.36
N ARG A 154 2.31 4.76 -13.63
CA ARG A 154 2.24 4.62 -12.16
C ARG A 154 2.10 5.97 -11.46
N ALA A 155 2.75 7.02 -11.98
CA ALA A 155 2.57 8.38 -11.46
C ALA A 155 1.19 8.97 -11.76
N ALA A 156 0.49 8.43 -12.76
CA ALA A 156 -0.83 8.89 -13.15
C ALA A 156 -1.97 8.25 -12.34
N TRP A 157 -1.70 7.19 -11.59
CA TRP A 157 -2.67 6.50 -10.75
C TRP A 157 -3.13 7.33 -9.54
N GLY A 158 -4.37 7.09 -9.15
CA GLY A 158 -4.88 7.52 -7.86
C GLY A 158 -4.34 6.66 -6.71
N TYR A 159 -4.54 7.14 -5.49
CA TYR A 159 -4.07 6.47 -4.28
C TYR A 159 -5.15 6.44 -3.19
N ASN A 160 -5.42 5.25 -2.65
CA ASN A 160 -6.33 5.09 -1.52
C ASN A 160 -5.55 4.96 -0.21
N ILE A 161 -5.66 5.95 0.68
CA ILE A 161 -4.89 5.97 1.94
C ILE A 161 -5.38 4.95 2.98
N LEU A 162 -6.60 4.43 2.84
CA LEU A 162 -7.16 3.45 3.77
C LEU A 162 -6.64 2.04 3.46
N THR A 163 -6.58 1.69 2.18
CA THR A 163 -6.08 0.39 1.71
C THR A 163 -4.59 0.42 1.37
N GLN A 164 -4.01 1.61 1.21
CA GLN A 164 -2.64 1.82 0.74
C GLN A 164 -2.37 1.25 -0.67
N GLU A 165 -3.40 1.20 -1.51
CA GLU A 165 -3.33 0.64 -2.86
C GLU A 165 -3.47 1.73 -3.94
N GLU A 166 -2.80 1.47 -5.05
CA GLU A 166 -2.92 2.24 -6.30
C GLU A 166 -4.29 1.94 -6.93
N THR A 167 -4.94 2.97 -7.45
CA THR A 167 -6.27 2.87 -8.06
C THR A 167 -6.21 3.20 -9.56
N GLN A 168 -7.36 3.44 -10.21
CA GLN A 168 -7.37 3.78 -11.64
C GLN A 168 -6.64 5.10 -11.95
N ASN A 169 -6.36 5.31 -13.24
CA ASN A 169 -5.73 6.53 -13.76
C ASN A 169 -6.56 7.76 -13.39
N VAL A 170 -5.90 8.74 -12.79
CA VAL A 170 -6.44 10.08 -12.53
C VAL A 170 -5.98 11.05 -13.62
N TYR A 171 -4.68 11.00 -13.92
CA TYR A 171 -4.07 11.75 -15.00
C TYR A 171 -4.08 10.93 -16.29
N ASP A 172 -4.18 11.61 -17.43
CA ASP A 172 -3.79 10.96 -18.67
C ASP A 172 -2.26 10.86 -18.74
N ALA A 173 -1.74 9.63 -18.69
CA ALA A 173 -0.31 9.34 -18.73
C ALA A 173 0.31 9.46 -20.13
N ARG A 174 -0.52 9.50 -21.19
CA ARG A 174 -0.12 9.44 -22.59
C ARG A 174 -0.57 10.64 -23.42
N TYR A 175 -1.31 11.59 -22.83
CA TYR A 175 -1.64 12.85 -23.47
C TYR A 175 -0.42 13.78 -23.58
N TYR A 176 -0.13 14.24 -24.79
CA TYR A 176 0.97 15.18 -25.07
C TYR A 176 0.46 16.57 -25.45
N GLY A 177 -0.75 16.69 -26.00
CA GLY A 177 -1.35 17.98 -26.35
C GLY A 177 -0.49 18.78 -27.33
N GLY A 178 0.06 18.10 -28.34
CA GLY A 178 0.96 18.68 -29.35
C GLY A 178 2.34 19.10 -28.82
N GLN A 179 2.63 18.89 -27.53
CA GLN A 179 3.94 19.17 -26.95
C GLN A 179 4.94 18.05 -27.30
N CYS A 180 6.10 18.45 -27.81
CA CYS A 180 7.26 17.58 -27.87
C CYS A 180 8.34 18.10 -26.90
N GLU A 181 8.19 17.73 -25.64
CA GLU A 181 9.26 17.89 -24.66
C GLU A 181 9.94 16.55 -24.43
N THR A 182 11.26 16.53 -24.51
CA THR A 182 12.05 15.32 -24.32
C THR A 182 12.92 15.42 -23.08
N VAL A 183 13.14 14.27 -22.43
CA VAL A 183 14.06 14.13 -21.32
C VAL A 183 15.25 13.31 -21.80
N TYR A 184 16.43 13.91 -21.73
CA TYR A 184 17.67 13.24 -22.10
C TYR A 184 17.99 12.10 -21.12
N ASN A 185 18.23 10.92 -21.69
CA ASN A 185 18.78 9.77 -21.00
C ASN A 185 20.31 9.81 -21.15
N GLY A 186 21.08 9.73 -20.06
CA GLY A 186 22.54 9.75 -20.13
C GLY A 186 23.22 8.45 -20.60
N GLU A 187 22.52 7.31 -20.53
CA GLU A 187 23.13 5.97 -20.67
C GLU A 187 22.87 5.31 -22.05
N TRP A 188 22.20 6.01 -22.95
CA TRP A 188 21.84 5.51 -24.29
C TRP A 188 23.02 5.03 -25.15
N ARG A 189 24.24 5.49 -24.84
CA ARG A 189 25.48 5.07 -25.53
C ARG A 189 26.03 3.72 -25.06
N GLU A 190 25.37 3.01 -24.13
CA GLU A 190 25.75 1.64 -23.80
C GLU A 190 25.48 0.73 -25.02
N LEU A 191 26.50 0.01 -25.49
CA LEU A 191 26.35 -0.95 -26.58
C LEU A 191 25.54 -2.16 -26.08
N ARG A 192 24.43 -2.48 -26.75
CA ARG A 192 23.50 -3.55 -26.37
C ARG A 192 23.33 -4.57 -27.47
N TYR A 193 23.22 -5.83 -27.05
CA TYR A 193 22.84 -6.95 -27.90
C TYR A 193 21.51 -7.50 -27.40
N ASP A 194 20.47 -7.42 -28.24
CA ASP A 194 19.21 -8.11 -28.02
C ASP A 194 19.28 -9.49 -28.71
N PRO A 195 19.35 -10.60 -27.97
CA PRO A 195 19.40 -11.94 -28.56
C PRO A 195 18.05 -12.38 -29.15
N THR A 196 16.93 -11.80 -28.72
CA THR A 196 15.59 -12.15 -29.25
C THR A 196 15.37 -11.54 -30.63
N CYS A 197 15.91 -10.34 -30.85
CA CYS A 197 15.89 -9.66 -32.14
C CYS A 197 17.22 -9.81 -32.92
N GLU A 198 18.18 -10.56 -32.38
CA GLU A 198 19.56 -10.69 -32.88
C GLU A 198 20.22 -9.35 -33.27
N ARG A 199 19.93 -8.28 -32.52
CA ARG A 199 20.28 -6.91 -32.87
C ARG A 199 21.39 -6.39 -31.96
N LEU A 200 22.53 -5.99 -32.53
CA LEU A 200 23.60 -5.24 -31.84
C LEU A 200 23.46 -3.76 -32.21
N TYR A 201 23.23 -2.90 -31.22
CA TYR A 201 22.95 -1.48 -31.45
C TYR A 201 23.37 -0.62 -30.24
N TYR A 202 23.55 0.68 -30.47
CA TYR A 202 23.48 1.68 -29.41
C TYR A 202 22.01 2.04 -29.21
N GLY A 203 21.60 2.32 -27.97
CA GLY A 203 20.21 2.68 -27.66
C GLY A 203 19.84 4.09 -28.12
N ASP A 204 20.09 4.44 -29.38
CA ASP A 204 19.76 5.75 -29.99
C ASP A 204 18.26 6.08 -29.85
N ASP A 205 17.41 5.05 -29.88
CA ASP A 205 15.97 5.07 -29.60
C ASP A 205 15.66 5.47 -28.15
N GLU A 206 16.50 5.10 -27.20
CA GLU A 206 16.35 5.40 -25.77
C GLU A 206 17.09 6.67 -25.33
N LYS A 207 17.67 7.43 -26.27
CA LYS A 207 18.41 8.67 -25.99
C LYS A 207 17.53 9.74 -25.36
N HIS A 208 16.27 9.77 -25.76
CA HIS A 208 15.29 10.71 -25.27
C HIS A 208 14.01 9.98 -24.92
N PHE A 209 13.39 10.39 -23.82
CA PHE A 209 12.03 9.98 -23.49
C PHE A 209 11.08 11.15 -23.69
N ARG A 210 9.93 10.91 -24.31
CA ARG A 210 8.89 11.91 -24.49
C ARG A 210 8.19 12.16 -23.15
N LYS A 211 8.13 13.42 -22.72
CA LYS A 211 7.48 13.82 -21.48
C LYS A 211 6.00 14.13 -21.75
N PRO A 212 5.05 13.40 -21.13
CA PRO A 212 3.62 13.69 -21.26
C PRO A 212 3.27 15.07 -20.68
N TYR A 213 2.18 15.66 -21.18
CA TYR A 213 1.74 17.02 -20.87
C TYR A 213 1.58 17.26 -19.36
N ASN A 214 1.01 16.27 -18.66
CA ASN A 214 0.69 16.35 -17.23
C ASN A 214 1.94 16.37 -16.32
N PHE A 215 3.12 16.09 -16.85
CA PHE A 215 4.38 16.18 -16.09
C PHE A 215 4.99 17.57 -16.26
N LEU A 216 5.19 18.29 -15.16
CA LEU A 216 5.89 19.57 -15.17
C LEU A 216 7.39 19.37 -15.38
N LYS A 217 7.98 18.41 -14.67
CA LYS A 217 9.40 18.04 -14.81
C LYS A 217 9.61 16.58 -14.50
N TYR A 218 10.63 16.00 -15.13
CA TYR A 218 11.13 14.67 -14.86
C TYR A 218 12.65 14.69 -15.06
N HIS A 219 13.40 14.29 -14.03
CA HIS A 219 14.85 14.31 -14.04
C HIS A 219 15.39 12.95 -13.60
N PHE A 220 16.23 12.33 -14.44
CA PHE A 220 16.96 11.12 -14.06
C PHE A 220 18.02 11.45 -13.00
N GLU A 221 18.20 10.53 -12.06
CA GLU A 221 19.30 10.58 -11.10
C GLU A 221 20.46 9.70 -11.59
N ALA A 222 21.67 10.25 -11.56
CA ALA A 222 22.87 9.58 -12.06
C ALA A 222 23.58 8.71 -11.02
N LEU A 223 23.25 8.89 -9.72
CA LEU A 223 23.89 8.19 -8.61
C LEU A 223 22.80 7.70 -7.67
N ALA A 224 22.55 6.40 -7.72
CA ALA A 224 21.82 5.74 -6.66
C ALA A 224 22.72 5.67 -5.42
N ASP A 225 22.19 6.04 -4.26
CA ASP A 225 22.86 5.76 -2.98
C ASP A 225 22.77 4.23 -2.75
N THR A 226 23.69 3.49 -3.37
CA THR A 226 23.59 2.04 -3.56
C THR A 226 24.06 1.25 -2.35
N LYS A 227 24.22 1.88 -1.18
CA LYS A 227 24.71 1.15 -0.01
C LYS A 227 23.69 0.10 0.41
N ILE A 228 24.05 -1.16 0.18
CA ILE A 228 23.22 -2.30 0.54
C ILE A 228 23.39 -2.55 2.03
N SER A 229 22.30 -2.31 2.75
CA SER A 229 22.27 -2.49 4.19
C SER A 229 21.83 -3.91 4.51
N SER A 230 22.40 -4.45 5.57
CA SER A 230 22.08 -5.79 6.05
C SER A 230 21.97 -5.76 7.57
N GLU A 231 20.80 -6.15 8.06
CA GLU A 231 20.46 -6.18 9.48
C GLU A 231 20.00 -7.58 9.87
N ILE A 232 20.30 -7.99 11.11
CA ILE A 232 19.93 -9.29 11.67
C ILE A 232 18.97 -9.06 12.83
N TYR A 233 17.89 -9.83 12.86
CA TYR A 233 16.88 -9.80 13.91
C TYR A 233 16.75 -11.18 14.55
N ASN A 234 16.59 -11.18 15.86
CA ASN A 234 16.47 -12.42 16.65
C ASN A 234 15.05 -12.97 16.66
N ASP A 235 14.07 -12.14 16.33
CA ASP A 235 12.67 -12.53 16.26
C ASP A 235 11.97 -11.80 15.11
N ALA A 236 10.84 -12.37 14.70
CA ALA A 236 10.07 -11.86 13.60
C ALA A 236 9.29 -10.59 13.96
N HIS A 237 9.09 -10.29 15.25
CA HIS A 237 8.38 -9.08 15.68
C HIS A 237 9.26 -7.84 15.51
N ASP A 238 10.54 -7.92 15.87
CA ASP A 238 11.55 -6.88 15.67
C ASP A 238 11.71 -6.55 14.20
N LEU A 239 11.85 -7.58 13.35
CA LEU A 239 11.88 -7.43 11.89
C LEU A 239 10.62 -6.73 11.38
N LEU A 240 9.44 -7.22 11.79
CA LEU A 240 8.16 -6.66 11.35
C LEU A 240 8.02 -5.19 11.75
N THR A 241 8.39 -4.85 12.98
CA THR A 241 8.33 -3.48 13.48
C THR A 241 9.23 -2.57 12.65
N LYS A 242 10.43 -3.04 12.30
CA LYS A 242 11.37 -2.28 11.47
C LYS A 242 10.86 -2.09 10.03
N VAL A 243 10.38 -3.15 9.37
CA VAL A 243 9.80 -3.08 8.01
C VAL A 243 8.60 -2.14 7.97
N LYS A 244 7.73 -2.19 8.98
CA LYS A 244 6.57 -1.31 9.09
C LYS A 244 6.97 0.16 9.21
N ASN A 245 7.95 0.47 10.06
CA ASN A 245 8.42 1.83 10.27
C ASN A 245 9.12 2.42 9.03
N ASP A 246 9.90 1.60 8.31
CA ASP A 246 10.56 2.09 7.09
C ASP A 246 9.55 2.33 5.95
N ASN A 247 8.49 1.50 5.85
CA ASN A 247 7.41 1.70 4.89
C ASN A 247 6.52 2.92 5.22
N SER A 248 6.33 3.24 6.51
CA SER A 248 5.56 4.45 6.88
C SER A 248 6.34 5.74 6.59
N ALA A 249 7.67 5.70 6.58
CA ALA A 249 8.53 6.84 6.25
C ALA A 249 8.58 7.20 4.75
N SER A 250 8.21 6.27 3.84
CA SER A 250 8.11 6.55 2.39
C SER A 250 6.88 7.38 1.98
N PHE A 251 5.93 7.62 2.89
CA PHE A 251 4.78 8.47 2.64
C PHE A 251 5.15 9.95 2.80
N GLY A 252 5.14 10.71 1.71
CA GLY A 252 5.38 12.15 1.75
C GLY A 252 4.29 12.88 2.52
N LEU A 253 4.66 14.01 3.12
CA LEU A 253 3.71 14.93 3.76
C LEU A 253 2.56 15.26 2.79
N THR A 254 1.32 15.05 3.22
CA THR A 254 0.14 15.63 2.56
C THR A 254 0.19 17.15 2.71
N ILE A 255 0.89 17.84 1.80
CA ILE A 255 0.88 19.30 1.71
C ILE A 255 -0.33 19.71 0.86
N GLY A 256 -1.51 19.50 1.45
CA GLY A 256 -2.76 20.17 1.07
C GLY A 256 -3.02 21.27 2.11
N VAL A 257 -3.27 22.48 1.63
CA VAL A 257 -3.65 23.61 2.47
C VAL A 257 -4.81 23.16 3.35
N SER A 258 -4.62 23.31 4.65
CA SER A 258 -5.64 23.18 5.69
C SER A 258 -7.07 23.39 5.17
N LEU A 259 -7.92 22.37 5.29
CA LEU A 259 -9.27 22.60 5.83
C LEU A 259 -9.06 23.57 6.98
N LYS A 260 -9.52 24.84 6.84
CA LYS A 260 -9.31 25.93 7.82
C LYS A 260 -9.10 25.36 9.24
N GLY A 261 -7.84 25.22 9.67
CA GLY A 261 -7.45 24.75 11.01
C GLY A 261 -7.38 23.24 11.33
N SER A 262 -7.11 22.28 10.43
CA SER A 262 -7.00 20.86 10.86
C SER A 262 -6.03 19.96 10.08
N PRO A 263 -5.01 19.36 10.74
CA PRO A 263 -4.33 18.17 10.24
C PRO A 263 -5.11 16.92 10.71
N VAL A 264 -5.91 16.32 9.83
CA VAL A 264 -6.43 14.98 10.08
C VAL A 264 -5.28 14.00 9.94
N MET A 265 -4.63 13.67 11.06
CA MET A 265 -3.75 12.50 11.15
C MET A 265 -4.63 11.26 11.05
N VAL A 266 -4.85 10.78 9.82
CA VAL A 266 -5.32 9.42 9.60
C VAL A 266 -4.15 8.53 10.00
N THR A 267 -4.26 7.84 11.13
CA THR A 267 -3.39 6.69 11.43
C THR A 267 -3.71 5.62 10.39
N ALA A 268 -3.07 5.72 9.22
CA ALA A 268 -3.15 4.72 8.18
C ALA A 268 -2.52 3.45 8.76
N GLY A 269 -3.34 2.42 8.95
CA GLY A 269 -2.83 1.08 9.20
C GLY A 269 -2.03 0.65 7.98
N VAL A 270 -0.85 0.05 8.19
CA VAL A 270 0.00 -0.41 7.09
C VAL A 270 -0.57 -1.73 6.58
N SER A 271 -1.42 -1.69 5.55
CA SER A 271 -1.99 -2.91 4.98
C SER A 271 -2.03 -2.89 3.46
N THR A 272 -0.87 -2.90 2.81
CA THR A 272 -0.83 -3.34 1.41
C THR A 272 -1.11 -4.84 1.32
N SER A 273 -1.73 -5.31 0.24
CA SER A 273 -1.94 -6.74 -0.05
C SER A 273 -0.64 -7.54 -0.05
N GLN A 274 0.48 -6.95 -0.49
CA GLN A 274 1.81 -7.56 -0.39
C GLN A 274 2.28 -7.73 1.06
N ASN A 275 2.03 -6.75 1.94
CA ASN A 275 2.37 -6.85 3.37
C ASN A 275 1.57 -7.94 4.08
N ALA A 276 0.31 -8.18 3.68
CA ALA A 276 -0.49 -9.28 4.22
C ALA A 276 0.05 -10.67 3.82
N SER A 277 0.46 -10.84 2.54
CA SER A 277 1.12 -12.07 2.06
C SER A 277 2.46 -12.31 2.78
N PHE A 278 3.28 -11.26 2.88
CA PHE A 278 4.53 -11.26 3.64
C PHE A 278 4.32 -11.73 5.08
N LEU A 279 3.34 -11.14 5.79
CA LEU A 279 3.06 -11.46 7.18
C LEU A 279 2.56 -12.89 7.39
N LYS A 280 1.76 -13.40 6.43
CA LYS A 280 1.33 -14.80 6.43
C LYS A 280 2.50 -15.77 6.19
N LYS A 281 3.49 -15.40 5.37
CA LYS A 281 4.73 -16.19 5.21
C LYS A 281 5.57 -16.14 6.48
N LEU A 282 5.75 -14.95 7.06
CA LEU A 282 6.56 -14.73 8.26
C LEU A 282 5.98 -15.44 9.50
N SER A 283 4.65 -15.50 9.65
CA SER A 283 3.99 -16.15 10.79
C SER A 283 4.32 -17.64 10.92
N LYS A 284 4.77 -18.31 9.85
CA LYS A 284 5.19 -19.72 9.88
C LYS A 284 6.49 -19.95 10.67
N TYR A 285 7.32 -18.91 10.84
CA TYR A 285 8.68 -19.01 11.37
C TYR A 285 8.85 -18.35 12.74
N ASN A 286 7.83 -18.45 13.60
CA ASN A 286 7.79 -17.77 14.91
C ASN A 286 8.59 -18.49 16.02
N GLU A 287 9.19 -19.64 15.76
CA GLU A 287 9.96 -20.35 16.79
C GLU A 287 11.30 -19.66 17.06
N LYS A 288 11.75 -19.64 18.33
CA LYS A 288 13.02 -19.02 18.76
C LYS A 288 14.29 -19.61 18.12
N LYS A 289 14.15 -20.72 17.39
CA LYS A 289 15.23 -21.34 16.62
C LYS A 289 15.51 -20.60 15.31
N TYR A 290 14.59 -19.76 14.83
CA TYR A 290 14.77 -18.97 13.63
C TYR A 290 15.34 -17.58 13.93
N ILE A 291 16.23 -17.10 13.06
CA ILE A 291 16.65 -15.70 13.00
C ILE A 291 16.40 -15.17 11.61
N PHE A 292 16.30 -13.86 11.49
CA PHE A 292 15.97 -13.21 10.24
C PHE A 292 17.10 -12.29 9.82
N MET A 293 17.51 -12.39 8.56
CA MET A 293 18.42 -11.43 7.96
C MET A 293 17.67 -10.65 6.89
N ARG A 294 17.64 -9.33 7.04
CA ARG A 294 17.08 -8.41 6.06
C ARG A 294 18.21 -7.79 5.26
N ILE A 295 18.12 -7.89 3.94
CA ILE A 295 19.01 -7.24 3.00
C ILE A 295 18.13 -6.23 2.26
N PHE A 296 18.47 -4.95 2.36
CA PHE A 296 17.65 -3.90 1.77
C PHE A 296 18.50 -2.79 1.16
N THR A 297 18.01 -2.25 0.05
CA THR A 297 18.50 -1.00 -0.54
C THR A 297 17.35 -0.32 -1.29
N LYS A 298 17.36 1.01 -1.28
CA LYS A 298 16.41 1.83 -2.02
C LYS A 298 17.20 2.58 -3.08
N VAL A 299 16.84 2.40 -4.34
CA VAL A 299 17.47 3.08 -5.47
C VAL A 299 16.47 4.08 -6.04
N ARG A 300 16.88 5.34 -6.15
CA ARG A 300 16.14 6.37 -6.88
C ARG A 300 16.69 6.45 -8.30
N THR A 301 15.80 6.41 -9.28
CA THR A 301 16.15 6.52 -10.70
C THR A 301 15.73 7.86 -11.30
N ALA A 302 14.68 8.49 -10.76
CA ALA A 302 14.26 9.81 -11.21
C ALA A 302 13.43 10.56 -10.16
N HIS A 303 13.39 11.89 -10.31
CA HIS A 303 12.50 12.78 -9.59
C HIS A 303 11.51 13.43 -10.56
N PHE A 304 10.23 13.48 -10.18
CA PHE A 304 9.19 14.08 -10.99
C PHE A 304 8.30 15.05 -10.21
N LYS A 305 7.72 16.01 -10.92
CA LYS A 305 6.63 16.87 -10.40
C LYS A 305 5.50 16.90 -11.42
N MET A 306 4.27 16.70 -10.95
CA MET A 306 3.07 16.84 -11.76
C MET A 306 2.74 18.31 -11.98
N ARG A 307 2.08 18.59 -13.10
CA ARG A 307 1.51 19.91 -13.42
C ARG A 307 0.42 20.24 -12.40
N ARG A 308 0.29 21.54 -12.10
CA ARG A 308 -0.66 22.05 -11.09
C ARG A 308 -1.93 22.64 -11.68
N GLU A 309 -1.92 23.10 -12.93
CA GLU A 309 -3.03 23.81 -13.55
C GLU A 309 -3.26 23.27 -14.96
N ASN A 310 -4.48 23.42 -15.48
CA ASN A 310 -4.90 22.90 -16.78
C ASN A 310 -4.60 21.40 -16.92
N ILE A 311 -4.76 20.64 -15.84
CA ILE A 311 -4.52 19.19 -15.81
C ILE A 311 -5.47 18.50 -16.79
N MET A 312 -4.92 17.61 -17.62
CA MET A 312 -5.72 16.74 -18.48
C MET A 312 -6.03 15.44 -17.74
N LEU A 313 -7.30 15.23 -17.40
CA LEU A 313 -7.75 14.00 -16.74
C LEU A 313 -7.74 12.82 -17.71
N ASP A 314 -7.56 11.62 -17.17
CA ASP A 314 -7.81 10.37 -17.90
C ASP A 314 -9.26 10.34 -18.43
N GLU A 315 -9.49 9.80 -19.62
CA GLU A 315 -10.81 9.81 -20.25
C GLU A 315 -11.86 9.04 -19.44
N SER A 316 -11.47 7.96 -18.77
CA SER A 316 -12.37 7.20 -17.90
C SER A 316 -12.79 8.02 -16.69
N MET A 317 -11.84 8.75 -16.07
CA MET A 317 -12.11 9.63 -14.94
C MET A 317 -13.00 10.80 -15.37
N LEU A 318 -12.75 11.35 -16.56
CA LEU A 318 -13.56 12.41 -17.15
C LEU A 318 -15.02 11.95 -17.30
N GLN A 319 -15.25 10.77 -17.89
CA GLN A 319 -16.59 10.20 -18.04
C GLN A 319 -17.27 10.02 -16.68
N SER A 320 -16.60 9.34 -15.75
CA SER A 320 -17.13 9.12 -14.40
C SER A 320 -17.44 10.44 -13.67
N LEU A 321 -16.60 11.47 -13.85
CA LEU A 321 -16.81 12.80 -13.28
C LEU A 321 -18.01 13.51 -13.90
N MET A 322 -18.21 13.39 -15.21
CA MET A 322 -19.36 13.97 -15.91
C MET A 322 -20.67 13.33 -15.48
N GLU A 323 -20.66 12.02 -15.22
CA GLU A 323 -21.79 11.24 -14.74
C GLU A 323 -22.19 11.56 -13.29
N LEU A 324 -21.30 12.16 -12.49
CA LEU A 324 -21.64 12.55 -11.13
C LEU A 324 -22.76 13.61 -11.11
N PRO A 325 -23.84 13.40 -10.35
CA PRO A 325 -24.94 14.36 -10.26
C PRO A 325 -24.52 15.61 -9.48
N GLU A 326 -25.05 16.77 -9.87
CA GLU A 326 -24.87 18.02 -9.10
C GLU A 326 -25.55 17.96 -7.72
N ARG A 327 -26.67 17.22 -7.63
CA ARG A 327 -27.31 16.93 -6.36
C ARG A 327 -26.51 15.86 -5.61
N TYR A 328 -26.19 16.14 -4.34
CA TYR A 328 -25.42 15.22 -3.51
C TYR A 328 -26.07 13.84 -3.41
N HIS A 329 -25.34 12.81 -3.84
CA HIS A 329 -25.73 11.40 -3.73
C HIS A 329 -24.52 10.55 -3.32
N TYR A 330 -24.42 10.24 -2.02
CA TYR A 330 -23.22 9.62 -1.44
C TYR A 330 -22.74 8.38 -2.20
N GLY A 331 -23.64 7.46 -2.59
CA GLY A 331 -23.26 6.23 -3.28
C GLY A 331 -22.45 6.43 -4.57
N MET A 332 -22.76 7.46 -5.36
CA MET A 332 -22.07 7.72 -6.63
C MET A 332 -20.68 8.32 -6.37
N TYR A 333 -20.60 9.27 -5.45
CA TYR A 333 -19.35 9.89 -5.06
C TYR A 333 -18.41 8.91 -4.32
N ALA A 334 -18.96 8.04 -3.47
CA ALA A 334 -18.21 6.99 -2.78
C ALA A 334 -17.66 5.96 -3.76
N LYS A 335 -18.45 5.57 -4.78
CA LYS A 335 -17.97 4.71 -5.86
C LYS A 335 -16.83 5.37 -6.64
N PHE A 336 -16.97 6.65 -7.00
CA PHE A 336 -15.90 7.42 -7.63
C PHE A 336 -14.60 7.44 -6.80
N ILE A 337 -14.70 7.67 -5.48
CA ILE A 337 -13.54 7.63 -4.57
C ILE A 337 -12.93 6.23 -4.48
N ASN A 338 -13.76 5.19 -4.54
CA ASN A 338 -13.27 3.82 -4.54
C ASN A 338 -12.49 3.48 -5.84
N ASP A 339 -12.97 3.97 -6.98
CA ASP A 339 -12.42 3.66 -8.30
C ASP A 339 -11.15 4.48 -8.61
N TYR A 340 -11.13 5.77 -8.24
CA TYR A 340 -10.03 6.71 -8.51
C TYR A 340 -9.17 7.08 -7.29
N GLY A 341 -9.49 6.50 -6.13
CA GLY A 341 -8.75 6.72 -4.90
C GLY A 341 -9.17 7.97 -4.13
N THR A 342 -8.69 8.04 -2.90
CA THR A 342 -8.94 9.15 -1.97
C THR A 342 -8.06 10.37 -2.27
N HIS A 343 -6.90 10.13 -2.88
CA HIS A 343 -5.85 11.10 -3.13
C HIS A 343 -5.24 10.89 -4.51
N TYR A 344 -4.58 11.92 -5.03
CA TYR A 344 -3.81 11.87 -6.26
C TYR A 344 -2.37 12.35 -6.03
N ILE A 345 -1.44 11.86 -6.83
CA ILE A 345 -0.01 12.14 -6.69
C ILE A 345 0.33 13.50 -7.30
N THR A 346 1.15 14.30 -6.61
CA THR A 346 1.57 15.64 -7.09
C THR A 346 3.06 15.73 -7.41
N SER A 347 3.87 14.85 -6.82
CA SER A 347 5.29 14.67 -7.13
C SER A 347 5.85 13.47 -6.40
N GLY A 348 7.04 13.05 -6.79
CA GLY A 348 7.74 12.00 -6.07
C GLY A 348 9.06 11.62 -6.71
N SER A 349 9.54 10.46 -6.28
CA SER A 349 10.72 9.80 -6.79
C SER A 349 10.30 8.45 -7.37
N MET A 350 10.74 8.21 -8.59
CA MET A 350 10.74 6.91 -9.23
C MET A 350 12.00 6.15 -8.86
N GLY A 351 11.88 4.83 -8.79
CA GLY A 351 13.02 3.99 -8.46
C GLY A 351 12.59 2.59 -8.12
N GLY A 352 13.24 2.00 -7.13
CA GLY A 352 12.95 0.65 -6.69
C GLY A 352 13.45 0.38 -5.29
N VAL A 353 12.87 -0.65 -4.71
CA VAL A 353 13.28 -1.18 -3.41
C VAL A 353 13.72 -2.60 -3.65
N TYR A 354 14.98 -2.90 -3.38
CA TYR A 354 15.53 -4.23 -3.48
C TYR A 354 15.64 -4.78 -2.07
N GLU A 355 14.70 -5.65 -1.70
CA GLU A 355 14.53 -6.12 -0.34
C GLU A 355 14.30 -7.63 -0.31
N TYR A 356 15.16 -8.32 0.43
CA TYR A 356 15.10 -9.75 0.68
C TYR A 356 15.16 -10.03 2.18
N ILE A 357 14.36 -10.99 2.63
CA ILE A 357 14.35 -11.48 4.00
C ILE A 357 14.68 -12.98 3.97
N LEU A 358 15.80 -13.34 4.57
CA LEU A 358 16.23 -14.72 4.77
C LEU A 358 15.76 -15.21 6.13
N VAL A 359 15.11 -16.38 6.14
CA VAL A 359 14.78 -17.11 7.36
C VAL A 359 15.85 -18.16 7.61
N LEU A 360 16.59 -18.02 8.71
CA LEU A 360 17.72 -18.88 9.04
C LEU A 360 17.44 -19.74 10.26
N ASN A 361 17.75 -21.02 10.20
CA ASN A 361 17.58 -21.97 11.30
C ASN A 361 18.89 -22.12 12.10
N ARG A 362 18.91 -21.63 13.34
CA ARG A 362 20.08 -21.67 14.23
C ARG A 362 20.62 -23.08 14.46
N GLU A 363 19.74 -24.08 14.57
CA GLU A 363 20.14 -25.46 14.82
C GLU A 363 20.86 -26.04 13.61
N LYS A 364 20.29 -25.85 12.40
CA LYS A 364 20.92 -26.29 11.15
C LYS A 364 22.26 -25.57 10.91
N MET A 365 22.30 -24.27 11.15
CA MET A 365 23.53 -23.48 11.07
C MET A 365 24.61 -24.01 12.02
N ALA A 366 24.25 -24.34 13.26
CA ALA A 366 25.18 -24.92 14.24
C ALA A 366 25.67 -26.31 13.81
N THR A 367 24.79 -27.16 13.28
CA THR A 367 25.19 -28.49 12.77
C THR A 367 26.10 -28.41 11.54
N ALA A 368 25.91 -27.39 10.70
CA ALA A 368 26.73 -27.16 9.52
C ALA A 368 28.04 -26.39 9.84
N GLY A 369 28.18 -25.85 11.07
CA GLY A 369 29.32 -25.02 11.45
C GLY A 369 29.37 -23.69 10.70
N VAL A 370 28.21 -23.11 10.40
CA VAL A 370 28.05 -21.90 9.56
C VAL A 370 27.54 -20.72 10.37
N THR A 371 28.15 -19.56 10.16
CA THR A 371 27.75 -18.29 10.77
C THR A 371 26.81 -17.48 9.87
N SER A 372 26.05 -16.54 10.45
CA SER A 372 25.21 -15.63 9.67
C SER A 372 26.03 -14.74 8.72
N SER A 373 27.29 -14.43 9.06
CA SER A 373 28.21 -13.68 8.18
C SER A 373 28.59 -14.48 6.94
N GLU A 374 28.82 -15.79 7.07
CA GLU A 374 29.11 -16.68 5.94
C GLU A 374 27.88 -16.84 5.03
N ILE A 375 26.68 -16.93 5.60
CA ILE A 375 25.42 -16.92 4.81
C ILE A 375 25.27 -15.60 4.06
N LYS A 376 25.55 -14.46 4.71
CA LYS A 376 25.52 -13.15 4.06
C LYS A 376 26.52 -13.07 2.90
N LYS A 377 27.74 -13.57 3.08
CA LYS A 377 28.75 -13.65 2.02
C LYS A 377 28.26 -14.53 0.86
N CYS A 378 27.76 -15.72 1.16
CA CYS A 378 27.30 -16.67 0.15
C CYS A 378 26.13 -16.13 -0.66
N PHE A 379 25.12 -15.59 0.04
CA PHE A 379 23.97 -14.97 -0.59
C PHE A 379 24.36 -13.70 -1.36
N GLY A 380 25.33 -12.92 -0.86
CA GLY A 380 25.93 -11.81 -1.61
C GLY A 380 26.49 -12.23 -2.97
N VAL A 381 27.19 -13.38 -3.03
CA VAL A 381 27.66 -13.98 -4.29
C VAL A 381 26.48 -14.37 -5.18
N SER A 382 25.43 -14.99 -4.63
CA SER A 382 24.19 -15.33 -5.36
C SER A 382 23.53 -14.10 -5.99
N LEU A 383 23.57 -12.95 -5.33
CA LEU A 383 22.99 -11.69 -5.83
C LEU A 383 23.95 -10.86 -6.70
N GLY A 384 25.25 -11.19 -6.70
CA GLY A 384 26.30 -10.39 -7.33
C GLY A 384 26.56 -9.06 -6.62
N ILE A 385 26.51 -9.05 -5.28
CA ILE A 385 26.70 -7.90 -4.41
C ILE A 385 27.94 -8.10 -3.53
N GLU A 386 28.78 -7.08 -3.44
CA GLU A 386 29.80 -6.96 -2.40
C GLU A 386 29.27 -6.09 -1.25
N PHE A 387 29.40 -6.57 -0.02
CA PHE A 387 29.14 -5.76 1.18
C PHE A 387 30.46 -5.10 1.62
N GLU A 388 30.44 -3.89 2.17
CA GLU A 388 31.66 -3.30 2.78
C GLU A 388 32.19 -4.24 3.86
N TYR A 389 33.31 -4.92 3.58
CA TYR A 389 34.00 -5.80 4.51
C TYR A 389 35.13 -5.01 5.18
N THR A 390 35.25 -5.12 6.50
CA THR A 390 36.38 -4.58 7.25
C THR A 390 37.58 -5.52 7.31
N GLU A 391 37.56 -6.70 6.68
CA GLU A 391 38.72 -7.60 6.71
C GLU A 391 38.91 -8.35 5.38
N GLU A 392 40.13 -8.23 4.87
CA GLU A 392 40.70 -8.92 3.70
C GLU A 392 40.41 -10.42 3.75
N THR A 393 39.52 -10.91 2.88
CA THR A 393 39.53 -12.33 2.49
C THR A 393 39.20 -12.42 1.01
N GLU A 394 40.09 -13.08 0.28
CA GLU A 394 40.12 -13.17 -1.18
C GLU A 394 38.79 -13.59 -1.82
N ILE A 395 38.55 -13.03 -3.00
CA ILE A 395 37.45 -13.29 -3.92
C ILE A 395 37.57 -14.75 -4.41
N GLY A 396 37.12 -15.67 -3.58
CA GLY A 396 37.26 -17.11 -3.75
C GLY A 396 36.77 -17.83 -2.51
N GLY A 397 35.52 -17.60 -2.12
CA GLY A 397 34.94 -18.05 -0.85
C GLY A 397 34.85 -19.57 -0.72
N ARG A 398 35.92 -20.20 -0.21
CA ARG A 398 35.88 -21.57 0.32
C ARG A 398 35.26 -21.51 1.73
N LEU A 399 33.98 -21.83 1.84
CA LEU A 399 33.29 -21.96 3.13
C LEU A 399 33.37 -23.39 3.65
N SER A 400 33.02 -23.58 4.93
CA SER A 400 32.96 -24.88 5.63
C SER A 400 32.12 -25.95 4.90
N VAL A 401 31.17 -25.53 4.06
CA VAL A 401 30.18 -26.39 3.38
C VAL A 401 30.41 -26.50 1.86
N GLY A 402 31.40 -25.79 1.29
CA GLY A 402 31.70 -25.79 -0.14
C GLY A 402 31.78 -24.39 -0.76
N PRO A 403 32.01 -24.27 -2.09
CA PRO A 403 32.00 -23.00 -2.79
C PRO A 403 30.58 -22.45 -2.95
N CYS A 404 30.42 -21.14 -2.82
CA CYS A 404 29.16 -20.46 -3.13
C CYS A 404 29.00 -20.33 -4.64
N GLU A 405 27.92 -20.88 -5.17
CA GLU A 405 27.58 -20.80 -6.58
C GLU A 405 26.58 -19.68 -6.83
N LYS A 406 26.60 -19.09 -8.03
CA LYS A 406 25.57 -18.15 -8.45
C LYS A 406 24.27 -18.92 -8.67
N SER A 407 23.16 -18.44 -8.11
CA SER A 407 21.85 -19.02 -8.38
C SER A 407 21.46 -18.79 -9.85
N GLY A 408 21.49 -19.84 -10.67
CA GLY A 408 21.15 -19.81 -12.10
C GLY A 408 19.65 -19.90 -12.38
N ASP A 409 18.90 -20.61 -11.53
CA ASP A 409 17.46 -20.87 -11.70
C ASP A 409 16.56 -19.93 -10.88
N GLY A 410 17.15 -18.90 -10.27
CA GLY A 410 16.44 -17.95 -9.41
C GLY A 410 15.87 -18.57 -8.14
N LYS A 411 16.34 -19.74 -7.69
CA LYS A 411 15.88 -20.37 -6.43
C LYS A 411 17.04 -20.48 -5.45
N LEU A 412 16.70 -20.69 -4.17
CA LEU A 412 17.69 -21.10 -3.18
C LEU A 412 18.39 -22.38 -3.64
N THR A 413 19.72 -22.32 -3.70
CA THR A 413 20.59 -23.46 -4.01
C THR A 413 20.52 -24.49 -2.90
N ASP A 414 20.85 -25.75 -3.22
CA ASP A 414 20.91 -26.81 -2.22
C ASP A 414 21.98 -26.52 -1.15
N ASN A 415 23.05 -25.80 -1.52
CA ASN A 415 24.06 -25.30 -0.59
C ASN A 415 23.48 -24.28 0.40
N GLU A 416 22.67 -23.31 -0.05
CA GLU A 416 22.04 -22.33 0.85
C GLU A 416 21.06 -23.00 1.82
N LYS A 417 20.31 -24.03 1.37
CA LYS A 417 19.46 -24.83 2.26
C LYS A 417 20.27 -25.65 3.26
N ALA A 418 21.40 -26.22 2.82
CA ALA A 418 22.32 -26.96 3.69
C ALA A 418 23.00 -26.05 4.72
N MET A 419 23.25 -24.79 4.39
CA MET A 419 23.77 -23.76 5.31
C MET A 419 22.73 -23.27 6.33
N GLY A 420 21.47 -23.73 6.24
CA GLY A 420 20.41 -23.42 7.20
C GLY A 420 19.44 -22.31 6.78
N VAL A 421 19.44 -21.89 5.49
CA VAL A 421 18.39 -21.01 4.95
C VAL A 421 17.14 -21.83 4.67
N GLU A 422 16.06 -21.58 5.42
CA GLU A 422 14.80 -22.31 5.29
C GLU A 422 13.86 -21.70 4.25
N GLU A 423 13.88 -20.37 4.14
CA GLU A 423 12.95 -19.62 3.28
C GLU A 423 13.56 -18.29 2.85
N LEU A 424 13.22 -17.86 1.64
CA LEU A 424 13.55 -16.56 1.09
C LEU A 424 12.26 -15.82 0.78
N ILE A 425 12.08 -14.64 1.38
CA ILE A 425 10.95 -13.78 1.07
C ILE A 425 11.45 -12.58 0.26
N SER A 426 10.99 -12.48 -0.98
CA SER A 426 11.25 -11.35 -1.88
C SER A 426 10.22 -10.26 -1.66
N LEU A 427 10.67 -9.03 -1.35
CA LEU A 427 9.86 -7.82 -1.28
C LEU A 427 10.33 -6.79 -2.32
N VAL A 428 10.95 -7.25 -3.40
CA VAL A 428 11.51 -6.40 -4.45
C VAL A 428 10.40 -5.64 -5.16
N ARG A 429 10.53 -4.31 -5.24
CA ARG A 429 9.64 -3.38 -5.93
C ARG A 429 10.37 -2.67 -7.05
N GLY A 430 9.75 -2.63 -8.24
CA GLY A 430 10.35 -2.08 -9.45
C GLY A 430 11.35 -3.03 -10.09
N GLY A 431 11.69 -2.78 -11.34
CA GLY A 431 12.50 -3.67 -12.18
C GLY A 431 11.68 -4.83 -12.76
N SER A 432 12.31 -5.58 -13.68
CA SER A 432 11.71 -6.75 -14.31
C SER A 432 12.54 -8.01 -14.03
N SER A 433 11.86 -9.16 -13.89
CA SER A 433 12.51 -10.46 -13.69
C SER A 433 13.08 -11.08 -14.97
N GLY A 434 12.77 -10.51 -16.15
CA GLY A 434 13.27 -10.99 -17.44
C GLY A 434 13.01 -10.01 -18.60
N TRP A 435 13.55 -10.33 -19.78
CA TRP A 435 13.41 -9.53 -21.02
C TRP A 435 11.94 -9.34 -21.46
N ALA A 436 11.05 -10.25 -21.04
CA ALA A 436 9.63 -10.23 -21.35
C ALA A 436 8.78 -9.87 -20.11
N GLY A 437 8.97 -8.68 -19.53
CA GLY A 437 7.97 -7.97 -18.69
C GLY A 437 7.34 -8.72 -17.49
N GLY A 438 7.80 -9.92 -17.14
CA GLY A 438 7.17 -10.79 -16.16
C GLY A 438 7.36 -10.24 -14.75
N LEU A 439 6.26 -10.08 -14.03
CA LEU A 439 6.23 -9.90 -12.58
C LEU A 439 7.17 -10.93 -11.95
N THR A 440 8.09 -10.47 -11.09
CA THR A 440 8.94 -11.35 -10.26
C THR A 440 8.04 -12.37 -9.57
N GLN A 441 8.17 -13.64 -9.92
CA GLN A 441 7.52 -14.70 -9.17
C GLN A 441 8.00 -14.63 -7.72
N ASP A 442 7.09 -14.93 -6.81
CA ASP A 442 7.14 -14.72 -5.36
C ASP A 442 8.29 -15.44 -4.62
N SER A 443 9.20 -16.07 -5.37
CA SER A 443 10.35 -16.86 -4.93
C SER A 443 11.60 -16.73 -5.82
N SER A 444 11.61 -15.87 -6.86
CA SER A 444 12.77 -15.76 -7.75
C SER A 444 13.84 -14.77 -7.26
N ILE A 445 15.08 -15.24 -7.14
CA ILE A 445 16.27 -14.43 -6.88
C ILE A 445 16.63 -13.69 -8.18
N ILE A 446 16.58 -12.35 -8.15
CA ILE A 446 17.10 -11.50 -9.22
C ILE A 446 18.41 -10.87 -8.76
N THR A 447 19.47 -10.97 -9.58
CA THR A 447 20.75 -10.33 -9.25
C THR A 447 20.61 -8.81 -9.21
N TYR A 448 21.35 -8.17 -8.30
CA TYR A 448 21.27 -6.72 -8.11
C TYR A 448 21.60 -5.94 -9.39
N ARG A 449 22.60 -6.41 -10.15
CA ARG A 449 22.99 -5.81 -11.43
C ARG A 449 21.89 -5.92 -12.48
N SER A 450 21.20 -7.06 -12.57
CA SER A 450 20.08 -7.26 -13.51
C SER A 450 18.90 -6.37 -13.14
N TRP A 451 18.53 -6.40 -11.85
CA TRP A 451 17.47 -5.55 -11.30
C TRP A 451 17.75 -4.06 -11.56
N GLY A 452 18.94 -3.58 -11.19
CA GLY A 452 19.33 -2.17 -11.35
C GLY A 452 19.29 -1.70 -12.81
N ARG A 453 19.70 -2.54 -13.76
CA ARG A 453 19.60 -2.25 -15.21
C ARG A 453 18.14 -2.12 -15.68
N SER A 454 17.26 -3.00 -15.22
CA SER A 454 15.84 -2.97 -15.58
C SER A 454 15.06 -1.83 -14.91
N LEU A 455 15.54 -1.34 -13.77
CA LEU A 455 14.81 -0.42 -12.91
C LEU A 455 14.57 0.95 -13.55
N LYS A 456 15.47 1.37 -14.43
CA LYS A 456 15.34 2.61 -15.19
C LYS A 456 14.13 2.61 -16.12
N TYR A 457 13.82 1.46 -16.71
CA TYR A 457 12.74 1.31 -17.70
C TYR A 457 11.40 0.94 -17.05
N ASN A 458 11.44 0.19 -15.95
CA ASN A 458 10.25 -0.17 -15.18
C ASN A 458 10.42 0.21 -13.70
N PRO A 459 10.49 1.51 -13.38
CA PRO A 459 10.57 1.94 -11.99
C PRO A 459 9.22 1.75 -11.28
N ALA A 460 9.29 1.54 -9.97
CA ALA A 460 8.18 1.70 -9.06
C ALA A 460 8.16 3.11 -8.47
N LEU A 461 6.98 3.54 -8.01
CA LEU A 461 6.83 4.75 -7.21
C LEU A 461 7.29 4.46 -5.78
N ILE A 462 8.36 5.11 -5.31
CA ILE A 462 9.01 4.77 -4.03
C ILE A 462 8.78 5.80 -2.93
N ASP A 463 8.76 7.08 -3.27
CA ASP A 463 8.53 8.20 -2.35
C ASP A 463 7.63 9.21 -3.09
N PHE A 464 6.54 9.70 -2.48
CA PHE A 464 5.62 10.63 -3.18
C PHE A 464 4.80 11.53 -2.26
N GLU A 465 4.43 12.71 -2.78
CA GLU A 465 3.49 13.66 -2.20
C GLU A 465 2.12 13.51 -2.85
N MET A 466 1.06 13.57 -2.05
CA MET A 466 -0.31 13.42 -2.53
C MET A 466 -1.26 14.47 -1.96
N ARG A 467 -2.37 14.71 -2.65
CA ARG A 467 -3.44 15.64 -2.25
C ARG A 467 -4.82 14.99 -2.38
N PRO A 468 -5.83 15.46 -1.62
CA PRO A 468 -7.18 14.91 -1.69
C PRO A 468 -7.76 14.97 -3.11
N ILE A 469 -8.44 13.90 -3.53
CA ILE A 469 -8.91 13.75 -4.92
C ILE A 469 -9.81 14.90 -5.38
N HIS A 470 -10.59 15.51 -4.48
CA HIS A 470 -11.45 16.64 -4.84
C HIS A 470 -10.68 17.91 -5.22
N GLU A 471 -9.44 18.10 -4.75
CA GLU A 471 -8.67 19.31 -5.10
C GLU A 471 -8.34 19.35 -6.59
N ILE A 472 -8.20 18.19 -7.26
CA ILE A 472 -7.85 18.16 -8.68
C ILE A 472 -8.89 18.90 -9.55
N LEU A 473 -10.15 18.92 -9.12
CA LEU A 473 -11.26 19.53 -9.88
C LEU A 473 -11.13 21.05 -10.03
N GLN A 474 -10.36 21.72 -9.18
CA GLN A 474 -10.07 23.16 -9.32
C GLN A 474 -9.00 23.45 -10.38
N HIS A 475 -8.26 22.42 -10.79
CA HIS A 475 -7.03 22.53 -11.55
C HIS A 475 -7.17 21.90 -12.95
N THR A 476 -8.37 21.47 -13.35
CA THR A 476 -8.64 20.87 -14.67
C THR A 476 -8.96 21.94 -15.72
N ASN A 477 -9.00 21.52 -16.98
CA ASN A 477 -9.44 22.35 -18.12
C ASN A 477 -10.97 22.47 -18.26
N LEU A 478 -11.77 21.87 -17.36
CA LEU A 478 -13.22 21.72 -17.48
C LEU A 478 -14.03 22.93 -16.94
N GLY A 479 -13.35 24.01 -16.53
CA GLY A 479 -13.99 25.16 -15.91
C GLY A 479 -14.37 24.92 -14.43
N SER A 480 -15.27 25.75 -13.89
CA SER A 480 -15.61 25.71 -12.46
C SER A 480 -16.55 24.55 -12.11
N LEU A 481 -16.03 23.52 -11.45
CA LEU A 481 -16.80 22.37 -10.96
C LEU A 481 -17.07 22.44 -9.44
N GLU A 482 -17.30 23.64 -8.91
CA GLU A 482 -17.29 23.91 -7.47
C GLU A 482 -18.35 23.10 -6.69
N THR A 483 -19.55 22.93 -7.26
CA THR A 483 -20.61 22.10 -6.65
C THR A 483 -20.19 20.63 -6.52
N LYS A 484 -19.67 20.04 -7.63
CA LYS A 484 -19.17 18.65 -7.62
C LYS A 484 -17.98 18.50 -6.67
N ARG A 485 -17.11 19.52 -6.60
CA ARG A 485 -15.97 19.55 -5.68
C ARG A 485 -16.40 19.51 -4.22
N GLN A 486 -17.35 20.35 -3.82
CA GLN A 486 -17.86 20.38 -2.45
C GLN A 486 -18.57 19.07 -2.09
N ASN A 487 -19.35 18.51 -3.02
CA ASN A 487 -19.99 17.21 -2.85
C ASN A 487 -18.97 16.08 -2.69
N LEU A 488 -17.91 16.06 -3.52
CA LEU A 488 -16.85 15.07 -3.46
C LEU A 488 -16.03 15.20 -2.18
N GLN A 489 -15.79 16.42 -1.70
CA GLN A 489 -15.18 16.68 -0.40
C GLN A 489 -16.03 16.11 0.74
N ARG A 490 -17.34 16.40 0.75
CA ARG A 490 -18.28 15.86 1.75
C ARG A 490 -18.33 14.33 1.73
N ALA A 491 -18.37 13.75 0.53
CA ALA A 491 -18.38 12.30 0.37
C ALA A 491 -17.07 11.67 0.84
N LEU A 492 -15.92 12.31 0.58
CA LEU A 492 -14.62 11.84 1.04
C LEU A 492 -14.53 11.84 2.57
N ASP A 493 -15.02 12.90 3.23
CA ASP A 493 -15.06 12.96 4.69
C ASP A 493 -15.92 11.84 5.28
N GLN A 494 -17.08 11.57 4.66
CA GLN A 494 -17.96 10.46 5.06
C GLN A 494 -17.31 9.10 4.79
N TYR A 495 -16.68 8.90 3.63
CA TYR A 495 -16.00 7.66 3.24
C TYR A 495 -14.84 7.32 4.18
N LEU A 496 -14.00 8.32 4.50
CA LEU A 496 -12.88 8.16 5.43
C LEU A 496 -13.32 7.85 6.87
N MET A 497 -14.54 8.22 7.24
CA MET A 497 -15.14 7.87 8.53
C MET A 497 -15.79 6.48 8.50
N GLU A 498 -16.51 6.16 7.43
CA GLU A 498 -17.19 4.87 7.25
C GLU A 498 -16.20 3.71 7.12
N PHE A 499 -15.12 3.89 6.37
CA PHE A 499 -14.12 2.85 6.11
C PHE A 499 -12.87 3.00 6.99
N ASN A 500 -12.97 3.70 8.13
CA ASN A 500 -11.85 3.84 9.05
C ASN A 500 -11.58 2.53 9.82
N ALA A 501 -10.31 2.12 9.89
CA ALA A 501 -9.88 0.96 10.66
C ALA A 501 -10.21 1.03 12.17
N CYS A 502 -10.41 2.23 12.74
CA CYS A 502 -10.86 2.39 14.13
C CYS A 502 -12.18 1.64 14.41
N ARG A 503 -13.03 1.45 13.38
CA ARG A 503 -14.33 0.78 13.49
C ARG A 503 -14.21 -0.71 13.73
N CYS A 504 -13.02 -1.28 13.59
CA CYS A 504 -12.74 -2.69 13.84
C CYS A 504 -12.67 -3.08 15.32
N GLY A 505 -12.70 -2.09 16.21
CA GLY A 505 -12.52 -2.32 17.63
C GLY A 505 -11.05 -2.54 18.00
N PRO A 506 -10.76 -2.96 19.24
CA PRO A 506 -9.40 -3.01 19.72
C PRO A 506 -8.70 -4.27 19.21
N CYS A 507 -7.57 -4.09 18.54
CA CYS A 507 -6.58 -5.14 18.39
C CYS A 507 -5.54 -4.96 19.50
N PHE A 508 -5.50 -5.90 20.44
CA PHE A 508 -4.65 -5.83 21.62
C PHE A 508 -3.18 -6.05 21.28
N ASN A 509 -2.31 -5.75 22.24
CA ASN A 509 -0.91 -6.11 22.21
C ASN A 509 -0.19 -5.70 20.91
N ASN A 510 -0.35 -4.43 20.52
CA ASN A 510 0.18 -3.83 19.29
C ASN A 510 -0.34 -4.45 17.99
N GLY A 511 -1.48 -5.14 18.04
CA GLY A 511 -2.22 -5.57 16.86
C GLY A 511 -2.64 -4.42 15.97
N GLU A 512 -2.62 -4.67 14.66
CA GLU A 512 -3.02 -3.71 13.65
C GLU A 512 -4.43 -4.03 13.13
N PRO A 513 -5.42 -3.15 13.36
CA PRO A 513 -6.75 -3.30 12.79
C PRO A 513 -6.70 -2.98 11.29
N ILE A 514 -7.28 -3.86 10.50
CA ILE A 514 -7.42 -3.73 9.05
C ILE A 514 -8.91 -3.89 8.74
N LEU A 515 -9.47 -2.92 8.02
CA LEU A 515 -10.81 -3.01 7.46
C LEU A 515 -10.69 -3.32 5.97
N GLU A 516 -11.06 -4.52 5.58
CA GLU A 516 -11.06 -4.98 4.20
C GLU A 516 -12.50 -5.16 3.74
N GLY A 517 -12.98 -4.24 2.90
CA GLY A 517 -14.38 -4.16 2.48
C GLY A 517 -15.32 -3.93 3.67
N THR A 518 -16.05 -4.98 4.06
CA THR A 518 -16.95 -4.98 5.22
C THR A 518 -16.40 -5.76 6.42
N SER A 519 -15.19 -6.29 6.31
CA SER A 519 -14.60 -7.21 7.28
C SER A 519 -13.42 -6.66 8.04
N CYS A 520 -13.47 -6.81 9.36
CA CYS A 520 -12.37 -6.43 10.24
C CYS A 520 -11.48 -7.61 10.57
N LYS A 521 -10.19 -7.41 10.39
CA LYS A 521 -9.14 -8.37 10.76
C LYS A 521 -8.12 -7.66 11.64
N CYS A 522 -7.70 -8.33 12.70
CA CYS A 522 -6.55 -7.90 13.48
C CYS A 522 -5.32 -8.64 12.98
N GLN A 523 -4.36 -7.88 12.46
CA GLN A 523 -3.06 -8.40 12.13
C GLN A 523 -2.21 -8.43 13.40
N CYS A 524 -2.02 -9.64 13.91
CA CYS A 524 -1.31 -9.86 15.15
C CYS A 524 0.19 -9.84 14.95
N PRO A 525 0.93 -9.13 15.82
CA PRO A 525 2.36 -9.25 15.83
C PRO A 525 2.76 -10.64 16.28
N VAL A 526 3.99 -10.99 15.93
CA VAL A 526 4.50 -12.34 16.06
C VAL A 526 4.59 -12.74 17.56
N GLY A 527 4.21 -13.97 17.89
CA GLY A 527 4.10 -14.45 19.28
C GLY A 527 2.75 -14.19 19.96
N ARG A 528 1.80 -13.58 19.25
CA ARG A 528 0.45 -13.26 19.75
C ARG A 528 -0.61 -13.97 18.94
N GLN A 529 -1.64 -14.47 19.61
CA GLN A 529 -2.69 -15.29 19.02
C GLN A 529 -4.07 -14.81 19.48
N GLY A 530 -5.12 -15.35 18.87
CA GLY A 530 -6.50 -14.94 19.11
C GLY A 530 -7.04 -13.99 18.05
N LEU A 531 -8.35 -13.78 18.07
CA LEU A 531 -9.07 -13.03 17.03
C LEU A 531 -8.80 -11.52 17.10
N ALA A 532 -8.34 -11.03 18.25
CA ALA A 532 -7.93 -9.65 18.51
C ALA A 532 -6.50 -9.55 19.03
N CYS A 533 -5.69 -10.60 18.87
CA CYS A 533 -4.33 -10.69 19.39
C CYS A 533 -4.27 -10.64 20.93
N GLU A 534 -5.32 -11.12 21.59
CA GLU A 534 -5.49 -11.11 23.04
C GLU A 534 -4.58 -12.09 23.78
N GLN A 535 -4.15 -13.17 23.12
CA GLN A 535 -3.33 -14.22 23.73
C GLN A 535 -1.85 -13.88 23.55
N VAL A 536 -1.11 -13.84 24.66
CA VAL A 536 0.33 -13.54 24.67
C VAL A 536 1.10 -14.73 25.26
N GLN A 537 2.20 -15.13 24.62
CA GLN A 537 3.03 -16.24 25.11
C GLN A 537 4.03 -15.82 26.22
N SER A 538 4.25 -14.52 26.46
CA SER A 538 5.03 -13.99 27.59
C SER A 538 4.33 -12.80 28.26
N GLU A 539 4.11 -12.87 29.57
CA GLU A 539 3.53 -11.78 30.35
C GLU A 539 4.51 -10.57 30.46
N GLY A 540 3.97 -9.35 30.45
CA GLY A 540 4.74 -8.11 30.66
C GLY A 540 5.17 -7.33 29.40
N ALA A 541 4.73 -7.73 28.20
CA ALA A 541 5.02 -6.97 26.99
C ALA A 541 4.32 -5.59 27.01
N LYS A 542 5.05 -4.53 26.63
CA LYS A 542 4.49 -3.17 26.48
C LYS A 542 3.49 -3.17 25.32
N ALA A 543 2.31 -2.61 25.56
CA ALA A 543 1.30 -2.42 24.53
C ALA A 543 0.91 -0.95 24.44
N ASP A 544 1.07 -0.37 23.26
CA ASP A 544 0.77 1.04 23.01
C ASP A 544 -0.75 1.23 22.87
N GLY A 545 -1.19 2.45 23.21
CA GLY A 545 -2.57 2.84 23.03
C GLY A 545 -2.90 3.16 21.58
N ARG A 546 -4.14 2.90 21.17
CA ARG A 546 -4.70 3.34 19.88
C ARG A 546 -5.98 4.16 20.06
N TRP A 547 -6.16 5.08 19.11
CA TRP A 547 -7.30 5.97 19.09
C TRP A 547 -8.62 5.21 18.84
N SER A 548 -9.65 5.59 19.59
CA SER A 548 -11.04 5.33 19.26
C SER A 548 -11.40 6.01 17.94
N CYS A 549 -12.51 5.60 17.36
CA CYS A 549 -13.12 6.41 16.32
C CYS A 549 -13.45 7.81 16.83
N TRP A 550 -13.42 8.76 15.90
CA TRP A 550 -13.97 10.08 16.13
C TRP A 550 -15.46 9.99 16.43
N SER A 551 -15.93 10.78 17.39
CA SER A 551 -17.34 11.03 17.59
C SER A 551 -17.95 11.70 16.36
N SER A 552 -19.28 11.62 16.23
CA SER A 552 -20.01 12.53 15.35
C SER A 552 -19.67 13.99 15.69
N TRP A 553 -19.70 14.85 14.68
CA TRP A 553 -19.59 16.29 14.89
C TRP A 553 -20.72 16.78 15.79
N SER A 554 -20.40 17.64 16.76
CA SER A 554 -21.39 18.30 17.59
C SER A 554 -22.32 19.17 16.75
N ALA A 555 -23.47 19.54 17.31
CA ALA A 555 -24.26 20.63 16.75
C ALA A 555 -23.41 21.89 16.59
N CYS A 556 -23.69 22.69 15.55
CA CYS A 556 -23.01 23.95 15.29
C CYS A 556 -23.27 24.92 16.46
N ARG A 557 -22.21 25.29 17.17
CA ARG A 557 -22.28 26.26 18.28
C ARG A 557 -21.35 27.42 17.95
N SER A 558 -21.92 28.61 17.82
CA SER A 558 -21.17 29.83 17.49
C SER A 558 -20.31 29.71 16.22
N GLY A 559 -20.82 29.05 15.17
CA GLY A 559 -20.09 28.83 13.91
C GLY A 559 -18.96 27.80 14.01
N THR A 560 -18.90 27.00 15.08
CA THR A 560 -17.92 25.92 15.22
C THR A 560 -18.59 24.61 15.63
N GLN A 561 -18.13 23.50 15.06
CA GLN A 561 -18.45 22.14 15.49
C GLN A 561 -17.20 21.47 16.06
N GLU A 562 -17.40 20.57 17.02
CA GLU A 562 -16.33 19.82 17.67
C GLU A 562 -16.56 18.31 17.55
N ARG A 563 -15.49 17.54 17.41
CA ARG A 563 -15.50 16.08 17.59
C ARG A 563 -14.35 15.62 18.48
N ARG A 564 -14.54 14.49 19.17
CA ARG A 564 -13.62 13.96 20.19
C ARG A 564 -13.27 12.50 19.91
N ARG A 565 -12.10 12.07 20.39
CA ARG A 565 -11.66 10.67 20.41
C ARG A 565 -10.83 10.39 21.67
N GLU A 566 -10.75 9.13 22.05
CA GLU A 566 -10.06 8.67 23.26
C GLU A 566 -9.00 7.62 22.94
N CYS A 567 -7.95 7.54 23.75
CA CYS A 567 -6.89 6.55 23.59
C CYS A 567 -7.25 5.26 24.33
N ASN A 568 -8.30 4.57 23.86
CA ASN A 568 -8.90 3.43 24.56
C ASN A 568 -9.20 2.24 23.64
N ASN A 569 -8.72 2.24 22.39
CA ASN A 569 -9.07 1.23 21.39
C ASN A 569 -7.86 0.53 20.75
N PRO A 570 -6.99 -0.17 21.53
CA PRO A 570 -7.03 -0.35 22.99
C PRO A 570 -6.33 0.76 23.79
N ALA A 571 -6.53 0.78 25.11
CA ALA A 571 -5.75 1.62 26.03
C ALA A 571 -4.31 1.11 26.18
N PRO A 572 -3.32 1.98 26.45
CA PRO A 572 -1.94 1.55 26.67
C PRO A 572 -1.82 0.66 27.92
N GLN A 573 -1.01 -0.39 27.83
CA GLN A 573 -0.74 -1.35 28.92
C GLN A 573 0.75 -1.53 29.15
N ASN A 574 1.12 -1.93 30.38
CA ASN A 574 2.50 -2.26 30.78
C ASN A 574 3.52 -1.15 30.49
N GLY A 575 3.12 0.12 30.56
CA GLY A 575 3.98 1.27 30.26
C GLY A 575 4.21 1.52 28.77
N GLY A 576 3.29 1.06 27.90
CA GLY A 576 3.26 1.43 26.49
C GLY A 576 2.92 2.92 26.25
N ALA A 577 3.21 3.38 25.04
CA ALA A 577 3.06 4.78 24.65
C ALA A 577 1.58 5.20 24.57
N SER A 578 1.31 6.46 24.92
CA SER A 578 0.01 7.09 24.68
C SER A 578 -0.18 7.45 23.20
N CYS A 579 -1.43 7.56 22.77
CA CYS A 579 -1.76 7.83 21.39
C CYS A 579 -1.24 9.20 20.92
N PRO A 580 -0.46 9.27 19.83
CA PRO A 580 0.07 10.54 19.31
C PRO A 580 -1.03 11.36 18.61
N GLY A 581 -0.94 12.68 18.71
CA GLY A 581 -1.83 13.64 18.04
C GLY A 581 -2.98 14.18 18.92
N HIS A 582 -3.89 14.94 18.31
CA HIS A 582 -4.96 15.63 19.04
C HIS A 582 -6.16 14.71 19.36
N ARG A 583 -6.71 14.85 20.57
CA ARG A 583 -7.94 14.18 21.03
C ARG A 583 -9.24 14.92 20.68
N VAL A 584 -9.12 16.19 20.32
CA VAL A 584 -10.22 17.11 20.02
C VAL A 584 -9.94 17.74 18.67
N GLN A 585 -10.96 17.87 17.84
CA GLN A 585 -10.90 18.58 16.57
C GLN A 585 -12.08 19.56 16.47
N THR A 586 -11.81 20.73 15.90
CA THR A 586 -12.82 21.76 15.64
C THR A 586 -12.83 22.12 14.16
N GLN A 587 -14.01 22.46 13.63
CA GLN A 587 -14.16 22.99 12.28
C GLN A 587 -15.25 24.05 12.23
N ALA A 588 -15.15 24.96 11.26
CA ALA A 588 -16.21 25.92 10.98
C ALA A 588 -17.43 25.20 10.40
N CYS A 589 -18.59 25.58 10.89
CA CYS A 589 -19.88 25.44 10.22
C CYS A 589 -20.26 26.83 9.68
#